data_AF-A0A935Y6W6-F1
#
_entry.id   AF-A0A935Y6W6-F1
#
_cell.length_a   1.000
_cell.length_b   1.000
_cell.length_c   1.000
_cell.angle_alpha   90.00
_cell.angle_beta   90.00
_cell.angle_gamma   90.00
#
_symmetry.space_group_name_H-M   'P 1'
#
loop_
_entity.id
_entity.type
_entity.pdbx_description
1 polymer ?
#
loop_
_entity_poly.entity_id
_entity_poly.type
_entity_poly.pdbx_seq_one_letter_code
_entity_poly.pdbx_strand_id
1 'polypeptide(L)'
;MRGPRYSQYDQVWIGILIGCIVPILAYGLTLYFYDLMDLFEIFQAANSNSIFRERTIALIAIIANVIPMQLLNRRDLPNAMRGIVFPTFVYIVIWMFFYGFELLGINV
;
A
#
# COMPACT_ATOMS: atom_id res chain seq x y z
N MET A 1 6.42 -21.07 32.55
CA MET A 1 6.27 -20.81 31.11
C MET A 1 5.08 -19.87 30.94
N ARG A 2 5.29 -18.57 30.67
CA ARG A 2 4.18 -17.65 30.38
C ARG A 2 3.77 -17.90 28.93
N GLY A 3 2.60 -18.51 28.71
CA GLY A 3 2.03 -18.64 27.38
C GLY A 3 1.88 -17.27 26.72
N PRO A 4 1.90 -17.20 25.38
CA PRO A 4 1.73 -15.94 24.66
C PRO A 4 0.43 -15.27 25.11
N ARG A 5 0.54 -14.03 25.62
CA ARG A 5 -0.62 -13.20 25.94
C ARG A 5 -1.22 -12.71 24.64
N TYR A 6 -2.14 -13.48 24.06
CA TYR A 6 -2.98 -12.98 22.97
C TYR A 6 -3.80 -11.81 23.52
N SER A 7 -3.47 -10.60 23.06
CA SER A 7 -4.26 -9.40 23.35
C SER A 7 -5.65 -9.59 22.72
N GLN A 8 -6.70 -9.15 23.42
CA GLN A 8 -8.11 -9.33 22.99
C GLN A 8 -8.45 -8.65 21.65
N TYR A 9 -7.51 -7.86 21.10
CA TYR A 9 -7.57 -7.20 19.80
C TYR A 9 -6.91 -7.99 18.66
N ASP A 10 -6.47 -9.23 18.88
CA ASP A 10 -5.88 -10.09 17.85
C ASP A 10 -6.96 -10.71 16.93
N GLN A 11 -7.80 -9.84 16.37
CA GLN A 11 -8.83 -10.21 15.42
C GLN A 11 -8.33 -9.93 14.00
N VAL A 12 -8.40 -10.96 13.15
CA VAL A 12 -8.03 -10.88 11.73
C VAL A 12 -8.77 -9.73 11.03
N TRP A 13 -10.03 -9.47 11.43
CA TRP A 13 -10.88 -8.39 10.91
C TRP A 13 -10.29 -6.99 11.11
N ILE A 14 -9.63 -6.73 12.24
CA ILE A 14 -8.98 -5.43 12.50
C ILE A 14 -7.80 -5.23 11.55
N GLY A 15 -7.04 -6.31 11.30
CA GLY A 15 -5.97 -6.33 10.31
C GLY A 15 -6.47 -6.02 8.90
N ILE A 16 -7.60 -6.61 8.49
CA ILE A 16 -8.20 -6.35 7.17
C ILE A 16 -8.62 -4.88 7.04
N LEU A 17 -9.25 -4.32 8.06
CA LEU A 17 -9.75 -2.94 8.04
C LEU A 17 -8.57 -1.94 7.93
N ILE A 18 -7.53 -2.13 8.74
CA ILE A 18 -6.30 -1.33 8.68
C ILE A 18 -5.61 -1.49 7.31
N GLY A 19 -5.51 -2.73 6.83
CA GLY A 19 -4.90 -3.05 5.54
C GLY A 19 -5.64 -2.51 4.33
N CYS A 20 -6.91 -2.14 4.45
CA CYS A 20 -7.68 -1.43 3.42
C CYS A 20 -7.57 0.10 3.55
N ILE A 21 -7.63 0.64 4.76
CA ILE A 21 -7.64 2.09 4.97
C ILE A 21 -6.25 2.70 4.72
N VAL A 22 -5.18 2.01 5.13
CA VAL A 22 -3.81 2.54 5.02
C VAL A 22 -3.38 2.77 3.58
N PRO A 23 -3.57 1.85 2.62
CA PRO A 23 -3.24 2.09 1.21
C PRO A 23 -3.99 3.29 0.61
N ILE A 24 -5.26 3.49 0.99
CA ILE A 24 -6.07 4.62 0.50
C ILE A 24 -5.50 5.94 1.01
N LEU A 25 -5.18 6.01 2.31
CA LEU A 25 -4.55 7.19 2.90
C LEU A 25 -3.15 7.44 2.32
N ALA A 26 -2.37 6.38 2.12
CA ALA A 26 -1.05 6.48 1.53
C ALA A 26 -1.10 6.96 0.08
N TYR A 27 -2.07 6.50 -0.71
CA TYR A 27 -2.28 6.96 -2.09
C TYR A 27 -2.60 8.46 -2.13
N GLY A 28 -3.55 8.93 -1.31
CA GLY A 28 -3.88 10.35 -1.21
C GLY A 28 -2.70 11.20 -0.74
N LEU A 29 -1.94 10.71 0.26
CA LEU A 29 -0.75 11.40 0.74
C LEU A 29 0.35 11.49 -0.32
N THR A 30 0.55 10.42 -1.10
CA THR A 30 1.56 10.38 -2.16
C THR A 30 1.18 11.33 -3.30
N LEU A 31 -0.10 11.39 -3.69
CA LEU A 31 -0.63 12.39 -4.63
C LEU A 31 -0.34 13.81 -4.19
N TYR A 32 -0.67 14.14 -2.94
CA TYR A 32 -0.39 15.46 -2.36
C TYR A 32 1.11 15.79 -2.36
N PHE A 33 1.96 14.81 -2.07
CA PHE A 33 3.41 14.99 -2.13
C PHE A 33 3.88 15.30 -3.55
N TYR A 34 3.32 14.63 -4.57
CA TYR A 34 3.62 14.91 -5.97
C TYR A 34 3.11 16.28 -6.41
N ASP A 35 1.90 16.68 -6.02
CA ASP A 35 1.36 18.02 -6.32
C ASP A 35 2.23 19.13 -5.71
N LEU A 36 2.75 18.91 -4.49
CA LEU A 36 3.73 19.82 -3.89
C LEU A 36 5.02 19.88 -4.70
N MET A 37 5.56 18.74 -5.14
CA MET A 37 6.79 18.70 -5.94
C MET A 37 6.62 19.34 -7.32
N ASP A 38 5.41 19.25 -7.90
CA ASP A 38 5.05 19.91 -9.17
C ASP A 38 5.02 21.44 -9.00
N LEU A 39 4.46 21.92 -7.87
CA LEU A 39 4.45 23.35 -7.52
C LEU A 39 5.85 23.95 -7.35
N PHE A 40 6.84 23.15 -6.94
CA PHE A 40 8.24 23.56 -6.83
C PHE A 40 9.01 23.45 -8.16
N GLU A 41 8.34 23.11 -9.26
CA GLU A 41 8.93 22.93 -10.60
C GLU A 41 10.11 21.92 -10.64
N ILE A 42 10.25 21.06 -9.62
CA ILE A 42 11.35 20.10 -9.48
C ILE A 42 11.35 19.10 -10.64
N PHE A 43 10.19 18.87 -11.26
CA PHE A 43 9.94 17.89 -12.30
C PHE A 43 9.57 18.46 -13.67
N GLN A 44 10.02 19.68 -14.03
CA GLN A 44 9.74 20.28 -15.36
C GLN A 44 10.04 19.34 -16.56
N ALA A 45 10.92 18.34 -16.43
CA ALA A 45 11.21 17.33 -17.46
C ALA A 45 10.34 16.04 -17.41
N ALA A 46 9.60 15.78 -16.32
CA ALA A 46 8.86 14.53 -16.13
C ALA A 46 7.40 14.57 -16.60
N ASN A 47 6.93 15.72 -17.11
CA ASN A 47 5.58 15.89 -17.65
C ASN A 47 5.30 15.01 -18.90
N SER A 48 6.32 14.34 -19.46
CA SER A 48 6.18 13.47 -20.62
C SER A 48 5.60 12.08 -20.30
N ASN A 49 5.58 11.63 -19.03
CA ASN A 49 5.20 10.26 -18.68
C ASN A 49 4.17 10.20 -17.53
N SER A 50 3.00 10.81 -17.70
CA SER A 50 1.89 10.75 -16.74
C SER A 50 1.57 9.30 -16.29
N ILE A 51 1.69 8.35 -17.20
CA ILE A 51 1.49 6.91 -16.93
C ILE A 51 2.55 6.35 -15.98
N PHE A 52 3.81 6.79 -16.11
CA PHE A 52 4.89 6.35 -15.22
C PHE A 52 4.67 6.87 -13.79
N ARG A 53 4.20 8.12 -13.67
CA ARG A 53 3.87 8.75 -12.38
C ARG A 53 2.76 7.99 -11.66
N GLU A 54 1.69 7.64 -12.35
CA GLU A 54 0.55 6.94 -11.73
C GLU A 54 0.95 5.54 -11.25
N ARG A 55 1.78 4.82 -12.02
CA ARG A 55 2.33 3.51 -11.66
C ARG A 55 3.20 3.57 -10.40
N THR A 56 4.11 4.54 -10.31
CA THR A 56 5.00 4.67 -9.14
C THR A 56 4.24 5.09 -7.90
N ILE A 57 3.28 6.01 -8.01
CA ILE A 57 2.41 6.44 -6.90
C ILE A 57 1.63 5.24 -6.35
N ALA A 58 1.02 4.45 -7.23
CA ALA A 58 0.25 3.29 -6.81
C ALA A 58 1.12 2.21 -6.14
N LEU A 59 2.35 1.96 -6.62
CA LEU A 59 3.29 1.06 -5.95
C LEU A 59 3.71 1.57 -4.57
N ILE A 60 4.02 2.86 -4.44
CA ILE A 60 4.38 3.47 -3.15
C ILE A 60 3.24 3.34 -2.15
N ALA A 61 2.00 3.58 -2.60
CA ALA A 61 0.81 3.42 -1.76
C ALA A 61 0.61 1.97 -1.27
N ILE A 62 0.86 0.99 -2.13
CA ILE A 62 0.79 -0.44 -1.76
C ILE A 62 1.89 -0.80 -0.76
N ILE A 63 3.13 -0.35 -1.00
CA ILE A 63 4.27 -0.63 -0.13
C ILE A 63 4.10 0.06 1.24
N ALA A 64 3.42 1.19 1.31
CA ALA A 64 3.10 1.86 2.57
C ALA A 64 2.28 0.98 3.54
N ASN A 65 1.62 -0.07 3.05
CA ASN A 65 0.93 -1.06 3.90
C ASN A 65 1.90 -1.90 4.77
N VAL A 66 3.21 -1.84 4.50
CA VAL A 66 4.25 -2.42 5.37
C VAL A 66 4.36 -1.66 6.71
N ILE A 67 4.02 -0.37 6.75
CA ILE A 67 4.07 0.46 7.96
C ILE A 67 3.15 -0.10 9.07
N PRO A 68 1.83 -0.30 8.84
CA PRO A 68 0.97 -0.91 9.85
C PRO A 68 1.39 -2.35 10.15
N MET A 69 1.86 -3.11 9.15
CA MET A 69 2.36 -4.47 9.38
C MET A 69 3.53 -4.50 10.38
N GLN A 70 4.50 -3.59 10.25
CA GLN A 70 5.60 -3.46 11.20
C GLN A 70 5.11 -2.98 12.58
N LEU A 71 4.12 -2.10 12.64
CA LEU A 71 3.55 -1.63 13.90
C LEU A 71 2.85 -2.75 14.68
N LEU A 72 2.09 -3.60 13.98
CA LEU A 72 1.43 -4.77 14.57
C LEU A 72 2.41 -5.89 14.93
N ASN A 73 3.49 -6.05 14.16
CA ASN A 73 4.57 -6.98 14.49
C ASN A 73 5.23 -6.63 15.84
N ARG A 74 5.44 -5.32 16.10
CA ARG A 74 5.97 -4.84 17.39
C ARG A 74 5.02 -5.07 18.57
N ARG A 75 3.74 -5.34 18.31
CA ARG A 75 2.71 -5.60 19.33
C ARG A 75 2.40 -7.08 19.53
N ASP A 76 3.16 -7.99 18.90
CA ASP A 76 2.95 -9.44 18.94
C ASP A 76 1.50 -9.86 18.59
N LEU A 77 0.94 -9.26 17.52
CA LEU A 77 -0.42 -9.54 17.02
C LEU A 77 -0.39 -10.33 15.68
N PRO A 78 -0.07 -11.63 15.70
CA PRO A 78 0.15 -12.41 14.48
C PRO A 78 -1.11 -12.61 13.64
N ASN A 79 -2.30 -12.65 14.24
CA ASN A 79 -3.55 -12.84 13.49
C ASN A 79 -3.96 -11.55 12.77
N ALA A 80 -3.79 -10.40 13.40
CA ALA A 80 -4.02 -9.12 12.76
C ALA A 80 -2.99 -8.84 11.62
N MET A 81 -1.73 -9.28 11.76
CA MET A 81 -0.75 -9.21 10.67
C MET A 81 -1.19 -10.00 9.43
N ARG A 82 -1.70 -11.22 9.61
CA ARG A 82 -2.24 -12.03 8.50
C ARG A 82 -3.43 -11.35 7.83
N GLY A 83 -4.24 -10.63 8.59
CA GLY A 83 -5.35 -9.83 8.09
C GLY A 83 -4.92 -8.70 7.14
N ILE A 84 -3.72 -8.13 7.28
CA ILE A 84 -3.20 -7.08 6.38
C ILE A 84 -2.65 -7.66 5.08
N VAL A 85 -2.12 -8.89 5.11
CA VAL A 85 -1.56 -9.54 3.92
C VAL A 85 -2.63 -9.72 2.84
N PHE A 86 -3.84 -10.12 3.23
CA PHE A 86 -4.95 -10.35 2.30
C PHE A 86 -5.31 -9.11 1.45
N PRO A 87 -5.65 -7.93 2.03
CA PRO A 87 -5.93 -6.73 1.25
C PRO A 87 -4.70 -6.26 0.46
N THR A 88 -3.49 -6.36 1.02
CA THR A 88 -2.27 -5.99 0.28
C THR A 88 -2.11 -6.83 -0.99
N PHE A 89 -2.38 -8.14 -0.89
CA PHE A 89 -2.33 -9.03 -2.04
C PHE A 89 -3.39 -8.67 -3.09
N VAL A 90 -4.61 -8.36 -2.66
CA VAL A 90 -5.68 -7.90 -3.56
C VAL A 90 -5.27 -6.61 -4.29
N TYR A 91 -4.71 -5.63 -3.59
CA TYR A 91 -4.20 -4.40 -4.21
C TYR A 91 -3.08 -4.66 -5.22
N ILE A 92 -2.15 -5.58 -4.93
CA ILE A 92 -1.09 -5.97 -5.86
C ILE A 92 -1.67 -6.62 -7.12
N VAL A 93 -2.64 -7.53 -6.97
CA VAL A 93 -3.31 -8.19 -8.09
C VAL A 93 -4.03 -7.16 -8.95
N ILE A 94 -4.80 -6.27 -8.34
CA ILE A 94 -5.49 -5.17 -9.06
C ILE A 94 -4.46 -4.30 -9.80
N TRP A 95 -3.38 -3.89 -9.14
CA TRP A 95 -2.33 -3.09 -9.76
C TRP A 95 -1.67 -3.82 -10.94
N MET A 96 -1.41 -5.12 -10.79
CA MET A 96 -0.88 -5.95 -11.87
C MET A 96 -1.86 -6.05 -13.04
N PHE A 97 -3.17 -6.11 -12.77
CA PHE A 97 -4.21 -6.09 -13.81
C PHE A 97 -4.24 -4.79 -14.62
N PHE A 98 -4.12 -3.63 -13.95
CA PHE A 98 -4.15 -2.34 -14.64
C PHE A 98 -2.83 -1.98 -15.32
N TYR A 99 -1.70 -2.17 -14.64
CA TYR A 99 -0.40 -1.68 -15.10
C TYR A 99 0.56 -2.77 -15.52
N GLY A 100 0.45 -3.96 -14.92
CA GLY A 100 1.32 -5.09 -15.19
C GLY A 100 1.12 -5.69 -16.58
N PHE A 101 -0.13 -5.83 -17.05
CA PHE A 101 -0.41 -6.30 -18.41
C PHE A 101 0.06 -5.32 -19.48
N GLU A 102 -0.11 -4.01 -19.23
CA GLU A 102 0.37 -2.95 -20.11
C GLU A 102 1.91 -2.94 -20.20
N LEU A 103 2.61 -3.23 -19.09
CA LEU A 103 4.07 -3.37 -19.05
C LEU A 103 4.59 -4.67 -19.71
N LEU A 104 3.82 -5.75 -19.64
CA LEU A 104 4.17 -7.04 -20.24
C LEU A 104 3.84 -7.10 -21.74
N GLY A 105 3.25 -6.04 -22.31
CA GLY A 105 2.87 -5.98 -23.72
C GLY A 105 1.75 -6.95 -24.10
N ILE A 106 1.05 -7.50 -23.11
CA ILE A 106 -0.12 -8.36 -23.31
C ILE A 106 -1.31 -7.42 -23.38
N ASN A 107 -1.62 -6.95 -24.59
CA ASN A 107 -2.89 -6.26 -24.88
C ASN A 107 -4.04 -7.26 -24.65
N VAL A 108 -4.78 -7.09 -23.56
CA VAL A 108 -6.08 -7.74 -23.33
C VAL A 108 -7.16 -6.76 -23.71
#